data_AF-A0A7C0X5X5-F1
#
_entry.id   AF-A0A7C0X5X5-F1
#
_cell.length_a   1.000
_cell.length_b   1.000
_cell.length_c   1.000
_cell.angle_alpha   90.00
_cell.angle_beta   90.00
_cell.angle_gamma   90.00
#
_symmetry.space_group_name_H-M   'P 1'
#
loop_
_entity.id
_entity.type
_entity.pdbx_description
1 polymer ?
#
loop_
_entity_poly.entity_id
_entity_poly.type
_entity_poly.pdbx_seq_one_letter_code
_entity_poly.pdbx_strand_id
1 'polypeptide(L)'
;MTLKSLFVFIAISLLLVCSAGRAWAEGQASLDEKSWTLVVYMSADNSLSNTASNDLNEIEASMESVDANVLILIDQRGNADTHAYRARYDSAGPLNSAIVSDEVPLGDVYGGWDGLTELDLANPDTLLHFCKWAVENYPAEHLGLVLWDHGDGWRKKLALRKPRKDICYDGYNSMDMLELK
;
A
#
# COMPACT_ATOMS: atom_id res chain seq x y z
N MET A 1 -46.70 -24.04 -48.12
CA MET A 1 -46.69 -25.06 -47.04
C MET A 1 -45.85 -26.24 -47.52
N THR A 2 -44.87 -26.80 -46.83
CA THR A 2 -44.17 -26.44 -45.58
C THR A 2 -42.87 -27.25 -45.51
N LEU A 3 -41.82 -26.55 -45.09
CA LEU A 3 -40.43 -26.95 -44.85
C LEU A 3 -40.31 -27.84 -43.61
N LYS A 4 -39.70 -29.04 -43.70
CA LYS A 4 -39.13 -29.77 -42.54
C LYS A 4 -37.97 -30.69 -42.98
N SER A 5 -36.81 -30.06 -43.18
CA SER A 5 -35.50 -30.72 -43.11
C SER A 5 -34.71 -30.03 -41.99
N LEU A 6 -33.76 -30.75 -41.37
CA LEU A 6 -32.66 -30.22 -40.57
C LEU A 6 -32.91 -29.96 -39.07
N PHE A 7 -32.80 -31.01 -38.23
CA PHE A 7 -32.35 -30.94 -36.83
C PHE A 7 -31.54 -32.22 -36.55
N VAL A 8 -30.30 -32.33 -37.02
CA VAL A 8 -29.08 -31.78 -36.41
C VAL A 8 -28.63 -32.61 -35.21
N PHE A 9 -27.60 -33.41 -35.47
CA PHE A 9 -26.69 -34.10 -34.56
C PHE A 9 -25.97 -33.13 -33.59
N ILE A 10 -26.68 -32.44 -32.70
CA ILE A 10 -26.09 -31.65 -31.61
C ILE A 10 -26.68 -32.14 -30.28
N ALA A 11 -26.18 -33.28 -29.81
CA ALA A 11 -26.47 -33.74 -28.44
C ALA A 11 -25.36 -34.57 -27.79
N ILE A 12 -24.29 -34.95 -28.50
CA ILE A 12 -23.25 -35.86 -27.96
C ILE A 12 -21.85 -35.22 -27.87
N SER A 13 -21.68 -33.96 -28.27
CA SER A 13 -20.40 -33.24 -28.16
C SER A 13 -20.30 -32.29 -26.94
N LEU A 14 -21.26 -32.30 -26.03
CA LEU A 14 -21.34 -31.34 -24.91
C LEU A 14 -21.15 -31.94 -23.50
N LEU A 15 -20.59 -33.15 -23.40
CA LEU A 15 -20.32 -33.82 -22.12
C LEU A 15 -18.84 -34.20 -21.88
N LEU A 16 -17.92 -33.69 -22.71
CA LEU A 16 -16.46 -33.92 -22.56
C LEU A 16 -15.63 -32.64 -22.36
N VAL A 17 -16.27 -31.50 -22.09
CA VAL A 17 -15.57 -30.23 -21.82
C VAL A 17 -15.60 -29.83 -20.33
N CYS A 18 -16.40 -30.49 -19.49
CA CYS A 18 -16.57 -30.09 -18.09
C CYS A 18 -15.61 -30.76 -17.08
N SER A 19 -14.73 -31.68 -17.48
CA SER A 19 -13.74 -32.28 -16.57
C SER A 19 -12.29 -31.82 -16.80
N ALA A 20 -12.01 -31.05 -17.85
CA ALA A 20 -10.68 -30.48 -18.09
C ALA A 20 -10.51 -29.05 -17.54
N GLY A 21 -11.60 -28.35 -17.23
CA GLY A 21 -11.58 -26.97 -16.72
C GLY A 21 -11.43 -26.82 -15.20
N ARG A 22 -11.32 -27.93 -14.45
CA ARG A 22 -11.18 -27.91 -12.98
C ARG A 22 -9.79 -28.27 -12.46
N ALA A 23 -8.83 -28.55 -13.35
CA ALA A 23 -7.48 -28.99 -12.98
C ALA A 23 -6.37 -27.97 -13.32
N TRP A 24 -6.74 -26.71 -13.61
CA TRP A 24 -5.80 -25.63 -13.97
C TRP A 24 -5.90 -24.44 -13.00
N ALA A 25 -6.36 -24.69 -11.77
CA ALA A 25 -6.42 -23.69 -10.71
C ALA A 25 -5.80 -24.20 -9.40
N GLU A 26 -4.96 -25.24 -9.47
CA GLU A 26 -4.12 -25.66 -8.37
C GLU A 26 -2.67 -25.32 -8.71
N GLY A 27 -2.15 -24.28 -8.05
CA GLY A 27 -0.73 -24.15 -7.75
C GLY A 27 0.18 -23.72 -8.89
N GLN A 28 -0.02 -22.53 -9.44
CA GLN A 28 1.12 -21.68 -9.77
C GLN A 28 1.21 -20.65 -8.65
N ALA A 29 1.84 -21.01 -7.53
CA ALA A 29 2.41 -20.00 -6.65
C ALA A 29 3.39 -19.22 -7.54
N SER A 30 3.06 -17.97 -7.84
CA SER A 30 3.98 -17.10 -8.56
C SER A 30 5.23 -16.96 -7.71
N LEU A 31 6.39 -16.84 -8.35
CA LEU A 31 7.66 -16.54 -7.66
C LEU A 31 7.65 -15.16 -6.95
N ASP A 32 6.50 -14.49 -6.90
CA ASP A 32 6.24 -13.18 -6.30
C ASP A 32 5.39 -13.24 -5.01
N GLU A 33 4.87 -14.41 -4.61
CA GLU A 33 4.17 -14.50 -3.32
C GLU A 33 5.16 -14.39 -2.16
N LYS A 34 5.09 -13.28 -1.43
CA LYS A 34 5.87 -13.01 -0.22
C LYS A 34 5.11 -13.50 1.01
N SER A 35 5.82 -14.02 2.02
CA SER A 35 5.16 -14.46 3.27
C SER A 35 4.61 -13.29 4.11
N TRP A 36 5.16 -12.09 3.96
CA TRP A 36 4.68 -10.87 4.62
C TRP A 36 4.23 -9.79 3.63
N THR A 37 3.24 -9.01 4.05
CA THR A 37 3.00 -7.65 3.53
C THR A 37 3.13 -6.66 4.68
N LEU A 38 4.08 -5.74 4.54
CA LEU A 38 4.36 -4.68 5.51
C LEU A 38 3.92 -3.35 4.92
N VAL A 39 2.99 -2.68 5.61
CA VAL A 39 2.58 -1.31 5.30
C VAL A 39 3.40 -0.36 6.15
N VAL A 40 4.13 0.56 5.54
CA VAL A 40 4.87 1.63 6.20
C VAL A 40 4.18 2.95 5.85
N TYR A 41 3.70 3.65 6.87
CA TYR A 41 2.89 4.86 6.73
C TYR A 41 3.64 6.02 7.37
N MET A 42 4.25 6.87 6.54
CA MET A 42 5.21 7.91 6.93
C MET A 42 4.58 9.29 6.78
N SER A 43 4.01 9.81 7.87
CA SER A 43 3.50 11.18 7.92
C SER A 43 4.68 12.11 8.21
N ALA A 44 5.19 12.76 7.18
CA ALA A 44 6.45 13.48 7.21
C ALA A 44 6.34 14.94 6.71
N ASP A 45 5.14 15.47 6.45
CA ASP A 45 4.90 16.91 6.23
C ASP A 45 5.01 17.69 7.55
N ASN A 46 6.19 17.57 8.16
CA ASN A 46 6.61 18.20 9.38
C ASN A 46 8.15 18.30 9.41
N SER A 47 8.73 18.49 10.60
CA SER A 47 10.19 18.60 10.74
C SER A 47 10.99 17.33 10.41
N LEU A 48 10.32 16.20 10.17
CA LEU A 48 10.94 14.92 9.83
C LEU A 48 11.00 14.63 8.32
N SER A 49 10.54 15.54 7.46
CA SER A 49 10.50 15.34 6.00
C SER A 49 11.79 14.78 5.41
N ASN A 50 12.96 15.36 5.74
CA ASN A 50 14.24 14.86 5.23
C ASN A 50 14.67 13.52 5.85
N THR A 51 14.22 13.23 7.08
CA THR A 51 14.49 11.95 7.74
C THR A 51 13.69 10.83 7.08
N ALA A 52 12.49 11.13 6.57
CA ALA A 52 11.66 10.13 5.91
C ALA A 52 12.32 9.59 4.63
N SER A 53 12.95 10.43 3.81
CA SER A 53 13.73 9.95 2.65
C SER A 53 14.97 9.15 3.05
N ASN A 54 15.64 9.50 4.15
CA ASN A 54 16.78 8.72 4.64
C ASN A 54 16.35 7.33 5.10
N ASP A 55 15.27 7.24 5.88
CA ASP A 55 14.72 5.97 6.35
C ASP A 55 14.21 5.12 5.19
N LEU A 56 13.67 5.74 4.13
CA LEU A 56 13.31 5.04 2.89
C LEU A 56 14.54 4.42 2.19
N ASN A 57 15.64 5.15 2.07
CA ASN A 57 16.90 4.60 1.53
C ASN A 57 17.49 3.49 2.43
N GLU A 58 17.32 3.58 3.75
CA GLU A 58 17.69 2.49 4.67
C GLU A 58 16.83 1.24 4.47
N ILE A 59 15.52 1.40 4.25
CA ILE A 59 14.63 0.29 3.87
C ILE A 59 15.13 -0.34 2.57
N GLU A 60 15.36 0.45 1.52
CA GLU A 60 15.86 -0.03 0.22
C GLU A 60 17.14 -0.84 0.35
N ALA A 61 18.13 -0.36 1.12
CA ALA A 61 19.38 -1.06 1.35
C ALA A 61 19.21 -2.41 2.07
N SER A 62 18.10 -2.61 2.79
CA SER A 62 17.81 -3.85 3.52
C SER A 62 17.10 -4.93 2.69
N MET A 63 16.58 -4.58 1.50
CA MET A 63 15.64 -5.42 0.75
C MET A 63 16.25 -6.65 0.03
N GLU A 64 17.58 -6.85 0.03
CA GLU A 64 18.27 -7.87 -0.79
C GLU A 64 17.70 -9.30 -0.65
N SER A 65 17.35 -9.69 0.57
CA SER A 65 16.85 -11.04 0.89
C SER A 65 15.53 -11.01 1.67
N VAL A 66 14.76 -9.93 1.53
CA VAL A 66 13.50 -9.75 2.26
C VAL A 66 12.36 -10.53 1.60
N ASP A 67 11.74 -11.40 2.38
CA ASP A 67 10.53 -12.13 2.00
C ASP A 67 9.26 -11.37 2.42
N ALA A 68 9.15 -10.11 1.98
CA ALA A 68 7.99 -9.26 2.23
C ALA A 68 7.69 -8.36 1.03
N ASN A 69 6.42 -8.04 0.82
CA ASN A 69 6.02 -6.85 0.09
C ASN A 69 6.06 -5.68 1.07
N VAL A 70 6.98 -4.74 0.90
CA VAL A 70 7.05 -3.53 1.73
C VAL A 70 6.45 -2.38 0.93
N LEU A 71 5.27 -1.92 1.37
CA LEU A 71 4.46 -0.91 0.71
C LEU A 71 4.48 0.34 1.56
N ILE A 72 4.92 1.45 0.98
CA ILE A 72 5.26 2.67 1.71
C ILE A 72 4.37 3.77 1.18
N LEU A 73 3.60 4.43 2.05
CA LEU A 73 2.98 5.72 1.75
C LEU A 73 3.74 6.77 2.55
N ILE A 74 4.26 7.77 1.85
CA ILE A 74 5.05 8.84 2.42
C ILE A 74 4.45 10.16 1.97
N ASP A 75 4.33 11.09 2.90
CA ASP A 75 3.91 12.46 2.63
C ASP A 75 4.94 13.39 3.24
N GLN A 76 5.75 13.98 2.38
CA GLN A 76 6.85 14.86 2.77
C GLN A 76 6.44 16.33 2.62
N ARG A 77 7.28 17.23 3.12
CA ARG A 77 7.03 18.66 3.03
C ARG A 77 7.27 19.18 1.61
N GLY A 78 6.19 19.50 0.91
CA GLY A 78 6.27 19.98 -0.45
C GLY A 78 4.93 20.50 -0.97
N ASN A 79 4.72 20.36 -2.28
CA ASN A 79 3.41 20.52 -2.87
C ASN A 79 3.22 19.35 -3.84
N ALA A 80 2.19 18.55 -3.59
CA ALA A 80 1.99 17.25 -4.21
C ALA A 80 3.14 16.26 -3.94
N ASP A 81 3.66 16.25 -2.71
CA ASP A 81 4.77 15.40 -2.24
C ASP A 81 4.28 14.16 -1.45
N THR A 82 3.04 13.74 -1.72
CA THR A 82 2.58 12.42 -1.31
C THR A 82 2.95 11.41 -2.39
N HIS A 83 3.64 10.34 -2.00
CA HIS A 83 4.03 9.25 -2.88
C HIS A 83 3.76 7.89 -2.25
N ALA A 84 3.50 6.90 -3.11
CA ALA A 84 3.45 5.49 -2.70
C ALA A 84 4.54 4.70 -3.42
N TYR A 85 5.16 3.76 -2.72
CA TYR A 85 6.24 2.93 -3.24
C TYR A 85 6.08 1.46 -2.85
N ARG A 86 6.58 0.57 -3.72
CA ARG A 86 6.96 -0.79 -3.36
C ARG A 86 8.48 -0.84 -3.22
N ALA A 87 8.97 -1.20 -2.04
CA ALA A 87 10.39 -1.16 -1.75
C ALA A 87 11.18 -2.12 -2.66
N ARG A 88 12.31 -1.62 -3.19
CA ARG A 88 13.23 -2.40 -4.01
C ARG A 88 14.64 -2.33 -3.43
N TYR A 89 15.42 -3.39 -3.62
CA TYR A 89 16.81 -3.40 -3.17
C TYR A 89 17.66 -2.39 -3.92
N ASP A 90 18.32 -1.51 -3.16
CA ASP A 90 19.41 -0.66 -3.65
C ASP A 90 20.78 -1.22 -3.24
N SER A 91 21.54 -1.72 -4.22
CA SER A 91 22.90 -2.21 -4.00
C SER A 91 23.93 -1.10 -3.84
N ALA A 92 23.58 0.17 -4.07
CA ALA A 92 24.43 1.31 -3.74
C ALA A 92 24.47 1.61 -2.22
N GLY A 93 23.55 1.01 -1.44
CA GLY A 93 23.45 1.18 -0.01
C GLY A 93 22.80 2.51 0.42
N PRO A 94 22.61 2.74 1.73
CA PRO A 94 21.76 3.81 2.26
C PRO A 94 22.34 5.22 2.09
N LEU A 95 23.57 5.34 1.57
CA LEU A 95 24.21 6.62 1.29
C LEU A 95 23.83 7.18 -0.09
N ASN A 96 23.08 6.42 -0.88
CA ASN A 96 22.43 6.94 -2.07
C ASN A 96 21.23 7.79 -1.64
N SER A 97 21.13 9.02 -2.14
CA SER A 97 20.02 9.92 -1.82
C SER A 97 18.82 9.76 -2.77
N ALA A 98 18.94 8.93 -3.81
CA ALA A 98 17.89 8.70 -4.77
C ALA A 98 17.04 7.51 -4.36
N ILE A 99 15.74 7.72 -4.24
CA ILE A 99 14.75 6.64 -4.07
C ILE A 99 14.73 5.80 -5.33
N VAL A 100 14.98 4.50 -5.20
CA VAL A 100 15.00 3.55 -6.32
C VAL A 100 13.82 2.59 -6.32
N SER A 101 13.02 2.60 -5.26
CA SER A 101 11.78 1.84 -5.10
C SER A 101 10.80 2.12 -6.23
N ASP A 102 9.98 1.11 -6.53
CA ASP A 102 9.01 1.22 -7.61
C ASP A 102 7.86 2.11 -7.17
N GLU A 103 7.69 3.26 -7.83
CA GLU A 103 6.59 4.17 -7.53
C GLU A 103 5.26 3.54 -7.94
N VAL A 104 4.32 3.55 -7.00
CA VAL A 104 2.94 3.14 -7.20
C VAL A 104 2.13 4.41 -7.45
N PRO A 105 1.51 4.58 -8.63
CA PRO A 105 0.67 5.73 -8.89
C PRO A 105 -0.44 5.83 -7.83
N LEU A 106 -0.56 6.97 -7.16
CA LEU A 106 -1.60 7.16 -6.15
C LEU A 106 -3.02 7.03 -6.74
N GLY A 107 -3.20 7.21 -8.04
CA GLY A 107 -4.48 6.92 -8.72
C GLY A 107 -4.86 5.43 -8.74
N ASP A 108 -3.89 4.53 -8.67
CA ASP A 108 -4.11 3.08 -8.57
C ASP A 108 -4.49 2.66 -7.14
N VAL A 109 -4.12 3.49 -6.15
CA VAL A 109 -4.40 3.30 -4.73
C VAL A 109 -5.72 3.99 -4.34
N TYR A 110 -5.84 5.26 -4.67
CA TYR A 110 -6.93 6.17 -4.34
C TYR A 110 -7.64 6.58 -5.63
N GLY A 111 -8.55 5.73 -6.10
CA GLY A 111 -9.27 5.97 -7.35
C GLY A 111 -9.85 7.38 -7.48
N GLY A 112 -9.56 8.06 -8.60
CA GLY A 112 -9.99 9.44 -8.84
C GLY A 112 -9.08 10.52 -8.25
N TRP A 113 -7.91 10.16 -7.74
CA TRP A 113 -6.86 11.12 -7.38
C TRP A 113 -6.48 11.99 -8.59
N ASP A 114 -6.36 13.30 -8.36
CA ASP A 114 -6.17 14.31 -9.41
C ASP A 114 -4.71 14.53 -9.81
N GLY A 115 -3.76 13.91 -9.10
CA GLY A 115 -2.32 14.09 -9.33
C GLY A 115 -1.74 15.38 -8.78
N LEU A 116 -2.57 16.20 -8.12
CA LEU A 116 -2.22 17.58 -7.72
C LEU A 116 -2.46 17.84 -6.23
N THR A 117 -3.34 17.07 -5.59
CA THR A 117 -3.73 17.23 -4.20
C THR A 117 -2.98 16.23 -3.31
N GLU A 118 -2.33 16.72 -2.26
CA GLU A 118 -1.70 15.88 -1.23
C GLU A 118 -2.76 15.11 -0.42
N LEU A 119 -2.40 13.93 0.04
CA LEU A 119 -3.26 13.16 0.93
C LEU A 119 -3.07 13.63 2.36
N ASP A 120 -4.16 13.81 3.09
CA ASP A 120 -4.11 14.01 4.54
C ASP A 120 -3.78 12.68 5.23
N LEU A 121 -2.53 12.54 5.70
CA LEU A 121 -2.08 11.33 6.42
C LEU A 121 -2.49 11.33 7.91
N ALA A 122 -3.06 12.42 8.42
CA ALA A 122 -3.75 12.43 9.71
C ALA A 122 -5.19 11.90 9.61
N ASN A 123 -5.77 11.79 8.41
CA ASN A 123 -7.10 11.22 8.21
C ASN A 123 -7.06 9.67 8.32
N PRO A 124 -7.80 9.06 9.27
CA PRO A 124 -7.83 7.61 9.43
C PRO A 124 -8.40 6.86 8.21
N ASP A 125 -9.23 7.51 7.39
CA ASP A 125 -9.72 6.91 6.15
C ASP A 125 -8.61 6.74 5.11
N THR A 126 -7.63 7.65 5.07
CA THR A 126 -6.43 7.54 4.22
C THR A 126 -5.65 6.27 4.59
N LEU A 127 -5.32 6.11 5.87
CA LEU A 127 -4.63 4.91 6.37
C LEU A 127 -5.43 3.63 6.07
N LEU A 128 -6.72 3.62 6.39
CA LEU A 128 -7.57 2.45 6.19
C LEU A 128 -7.65 2.06 4.70
N HIS A 129 -7.74 3.03 3.81
CA HIS A 129 -7.75 2.80 2.37
C HIS A 129 -6.43 2.18 1.92
N PHE A 130 -5.29 2.76 2.33
CA PHE A 130 -3.98 2.23 1.96
C PHE A 130 -3.78 0.80 2.45
N CYS A 131 -4.16 0.49 3.69
CA CYS A 131 -4.09 -0.86 4.23
C CYS A 131 -4.98 -1.85 3.45
N LYS A 132 -6.21 -1.45 3.07
CA LYS A 132 -7.09 -2.30 2.26
C LYS A 132 -6.48 -2.58 0.89
N TRP A 133 -6.02 -1.54 0.21
CA TRP A 133 -5.36 -1.66 -1.08
C TRP A 133 -4.15 -2.59 -1.01
N ALA A 134 -3.32 -2.45 0.03
CA ALA A 134 -2.16 -3.30 0.26
C ALA A 134 -2.54 -4.79 0.40
N VAL A 135 -3.54 -5.10 1.24
CA VAL A 135 -4.01 -6.48 1.47
C VAL A 135 -4.65 -7.08 0.22
N GLU A 136 -5.38 -6.28 -0.55
CA GLU A 136 -6.06 -6.73 -1.77
C GLU A 136 -5.10 -7.00 -2.92
N ASN A 137 -4.06 -6.17 -3.09
CA ASN A 137 -3.14 -6.25 -4.23
C ASN A 137 -1.87 -7.06 -3.94
N TYR A 138 -1.48 -7.16 -2.67
CA TYR A 138 -0.31 -7.90 -2.21
C TYR A 138 -0.70 -8.83 -1.06
N PRO A 139 -1.53 -9.86 -1.31
CA PRO A 139 -1.91 -10.81 -0.28
C PRO A 139 -0.68 -11.58 0.24
N ALA A 140 -0.64 -11.81 1.55
CA ALA A 140 0.42 -12.54 2.23
C ALA A 140 -0.14 -13.27 3.47
N GLU A 141 0.60 -14.25 3.99
CA GLU A 141 0.22 -14.97 5.22
C GLU A 141 0.24 -14.05 6.45
N HIS A 142 1.16 -13.08 6.46
CA HIS A 142 1.37 -12.18 7.57
C HIS A 142 1.26 -10.72 7.15
N LEU A 143 0.72 -9.89 8.05
CA LEU A 143 0.54 -8.46 7.85
C LEU A 143 1.22 -7.68 8.97
N GLY A 144 1.98 -6.66 8.60
CA GLY A 144 2.57 -5.69 9.51
C GLY A 144 2.14 -4.27 9.15
N LEU A 145 2.01 -3.41 10.16
CA LEU A 145 1.80 -1.98 9.99
C LEU A 145 2.82 -1.21 10.82
N VAL A 146 3.55 -0.31 10.17
CA VAL A 146 4.47 0.64 10.78
C VAL A 146 3.88 2.03 10.58
N LEU A 147 3.56 2.69 11.69
CA LEU A 147 3.18 4.10 11.70
C LEU A 147 4.43 4.90 12.09
N TRP A 148 4.91 5.73 11.16
CA TRP A 148 6.14 6.49 11.30
C TRP A 148 5.81 7.97 11.36
N ASP A 149 6.20 8.60 12.46
CA ASP A 149 6.17 10.05 12.75
C ASP A 149 6.74 10.27 14.18
N HIS A 150 6.76 11.52 14.67
CA HIS A 150 7.01 11.88 16.07
C HIS A 150 6.11 11.13 17.07
N GLY A 151 4.78 11.34 16.97
CA GLY A 151 3.75 10.95 17.95
C GLY A 151 3.91 11.47 19.40
N ASP A 152 2.85 11.97 20.05
CA ASP A 152 2.79 12.20 21.52
C ASP A 152 2.18 10.97 22.26
N GLY A 153 1.71 9.96 21.53
CA GLY A 153 1.27 8.67 22.03
C GLY A 153 -0.02 8.73 22.86
N TRP A 154 -0.08 7.95 23.95
CA TRP A 154 -1.26 7.90 24.84
C TRP A 154 -1.28 9.00 25.91
N ARG A 155 -0.43 10.03 25.77
CA ARG A 155 -0.18 11.00 26.85
C ARG A 155 -1.41 11.89 27.08
N LYS A 156 -2.13 11.62 28.17
CA LYS A 156 -2.90 12.67 28.87
C LYS A 156 -1.91 13.71 29.41
N LYS A 157 -1.96 14.96 28.94
CA LYS A 157 -1.21 16.06 29.57
C LYS A 157 -2.09 17.04 30.35
N LEU A 158 -1.47 17.56 31.41
CA LEU A 158 -1.97 18.45 32.46
C LEU A 158 -2.83 19.61 31.93
N ALA A 159 -4.07 19.70 32.48
CA ALA A 159 -5.03 20.80 32.67
C ALA A 159 -5.21 21.95 31.64
N LEU A 160 -4.31 22.21 30.69
CA LEU A 160 -4.31 23.43 29.86
C LEU A 160 -4.50 23.20 28.36
N ARG A 161 -4.55 21.95 27.88
CA ARG A 161 -4.87 21.61 26.48
C ARG A 161 -5.79 20.38 26.45
N LYS A 162 -6.68 20.28 25.45
CA LYS A 162 -7.52 19.08 25.25
C LYS A 162 -6.62 17.84 25.15
N PRO A 163 -7.05 16.67 25.67
CA PRO A 163 -6.28 15.43 25.54
C PRO A 163 -6.00 15.15 24.06
N ARG A 164 -4.76 14.76 23.74
CA ARG A 164 -4.35 14.32 22.40
C ARG A 164 -3.99 12.85 22.46
N LYS A 165 -4.42 12.09 21.46
CA LYS A 165 -4.04 10.70 21.22
C LYS A 165 -3.56 10.62 19.79
N ASP A 166 -2.28 10.84 19.57
CA ASP A 166 -1.69 11.03 18.25
C ASP A 166 -0.57 10.02 18.01
N ILE A 167 -0.54 9.51 16.79
CA ILE A 167 0.51 8.61 16.32
C ILE A 167 1.24 9.22 15.12
N CYS A 168 0.50 9.92 14.26
CA CYS A 168 1.03 10.68 13.13
C CYS A 168 0.52 12.13 13.19
N TYR A 169 1.44 13.09 13.13
CA TYR A 169 1.25 14.52 13.14
C TYR A 169 1.61 15.08 11.77
N ASP A 170 0.60 15.59 11.08
CA ASP A 170 0.74 16.32 9.82
C ASP A 170 0.58 17.81 10.12
N GLY A 171 1.66 18.57 9.92
CA GLY A 171 1.95 19.72 10.77
C GLY A 171 2.33 21.01 10.08
N TYR A 172 2.58 20.98 8.77
CA TYR A 172 3.08 22.16 8.07
C TYR A 172 1.94 23.08 7.58
N ASN A 173 0.81 22.51 7.15
CA ASN A 173 -0.34 23.25 6.64
C ASN A 173 -1.65 23.05 7.43
N SER A 174 -1.71 22.05 8.31
CA SER A 174 -2.79 21.83 9.28
C SER A 174 -2.20 21.42 10.64
N MET A 175 -3.04 21.28 11.67
CA MET A 175 -2.64 20.75 12.99
C MET A 175 -3.26 19.36 13.19
N ASP A 176 -3.47 18.65 12.08
CA ASP A 176 -4.26 17.44 12.07
C ASP A 176 -3.42 16.25 12.52
N MET A 177 -4.07 15.31 13.20
CA MET A 177 -3.40 14.18 13.84
C MET A 177 -4.21 12.91 13.63
N LEU A 178 -3.51 11.82 13.31
CA LEU A 178 -4.12 10.50 13.28
C LEU A 178 -4.42 10.03 14.70
N GLU A 179 -5.71 9.95 15.03
CA GLU A 179 -6.19 9.36 16.28
C GLU A 179 -6.69 7.92 16.08
N LEU A 180 -6.16 6.97 16.85
CA LEU A 180 -6.77 5.65 17.00
C LEU A 180 -7.85 5.71 18.08
N LYS A 181 -9.12 5.51 17.68
CA LYS A 181 -10.29 5.52 18.58
C LYS A 181 -10.69 4.13 19.02
#